data_AF-A0A4D7C9I3-F1
#
_entry.id   AF-A0A4D7C9I3-F1
#
_cell.length_a   1.000
_cell.length_b   1.000
_cell.length_c   1.000
_cell.angle_alpha   90.00
_cell.angle_beta   90.00
_cell.angle_gamma   90.00
#
_symmetry.space_group_name_H-M   'P 1'
#
loop_
_entity.id
_entity.type
_entity.pdbx_description
1 polymer ?
#
loop_
_entity_poly.entity_id
_entity_poly.type
_entity_poly.pdbx_seq_one_letter_code
_entity_poly.pdbx_strand_id
1 'polypeptide(L)' 'MRQAHALFPGRAGAPAGLLPIGWTVVDNQGQTTQVQLTGVKFNPAVSDGAFRYRDPRGAGVGPRGR' A
#
# COMPACT_ATOMS: atom_id res chain seq x y z
N MET A 1 18.24 -0.52 -4.04
CA MET A 1 17.50 -1.77 -4.31
C MET A 1 18.36 -2.62 -5.23
N ARG A 2 18.60 -3.89 -4.91
CA ARG A 2 19.40 -4.80 -5.76
C ARG A 2 18.54 -5.76 -6.57
N GLN A 3 17.39 -6.18 -6.02
CA GLN A 3 16.51 -7.14 -6.67
C GLN A 3 15.06 -6.97 -6.17
N ALA A 4 14.09 -7.22 -7.05
CA ALA A 4 12.67 -7.25 -6.72
C ALA A 4 11.96 -8.36 -7.51
N HIS A 5 11.03 -9.07 -6.86
CA HIS A 5 10.19 -10.10 -7.47
C HIS A 5 8.74 -9.85 -7.12
N ALA A 6 7.86 -9.86 -8.11
CA ALA A 6 6.42 -9.74 -7.93
C ALA A 6 5.72 -11.06 -8.25
N LEU A 7 4.63 -11.35 -7.53
CA LEU A 7 3.87 -12.59 -7.66
C LEU A 7 2.47 -12.33 -8.21
N PHE A 8 2.10 -13.07 -9.26
CA PHE A 8 0.85 -12.90 -10.01
C PHE A 8 0.18 -14.24 -10.38
N PRO A 9 -0.51 -14.92 -9.45
CA PRO A 9 -1.35 -16.06 -9.79
C PRO A 9 -2.54 -15.65 -10.67
N GLY A 10 -3.07 -16.62 -11.41
CA GLY A 10 -4.28 -16.45 -12.20
C GLY A 10 -5.52 -16.25 -11.32
N ARG A 11 -6.40 -15.31 -11.70
CA ARG A 11 -7.69 -15.08 -11.06
C ARG A 11 -8.71 -14.56 -12.05
N ALA A 12 -9.79 -15.32 -12.24
CA ALA A 12 -10.92 -14.90 -13.07
C ALA A 12 -11.52 -13.58 -12.54
N GLY A 13 -11.76 -12.64 -13.45
CA GLY A 13 -12.27 -11.30 -13.12
C GLY A 13 -11.23 -10.32 -12.58
N ALA A 14 -9.97 -10.74 -12.41
CA ALA A 14 -8.88 -9.79 -12.14
C ALA A 14 -8.44 -9.08 -13.43
N PRO A 15 -7.89 -7.84 -13.33
CA PRO A 15 -7.26 -7.18 -14.47
C PRO A 15 -6.20 -8.07 -15.11
N ALA A 16 -6.24 -8.21 -16.45
CA ALA A 16 -5.40 -9.13 -17.20
C ALA A 16 -5.45 -10.61 -16.75
N GLY A 17 -6.46 -11.00 -15.97
CA GLY A 17 -6.57 -12.35 -15.40
C GLY A 17 -5.56 -12.65 -14.28
N LEU A 18 -4.88 -11.63 -13.74
CA LEU A 18 -3.79 -11.79 -12.76
C LEU A 18 -4.11 -11.07 -11.45
N LEU A 19 -3.91 -11.76 -10.33
CA LEU A 19 -4.03 -11.16 -9.00
C LEU A 19 -2.64 -10.76 -8.49
N PRO A 20 -2.36 -9.47 -8.20
CA PRO A 20 -1.18 -9.11 -7.43
C PRO A 20 -1.31 -9.67 -6.01
N ILE A 21 -0.45 -10.61 -5.62
CA ILE A 21 -0.49 -11.20 -4.26
C ILE A 21 0.64 -10.72 -3.35
N GLY A 22 1.63 -10.01 -3.89
CA GLY A 22 2.75 -9.53 -3.10
C GLY A 22 4.03 -9.37 -3.90
N TRP A 23 5.07 -8.96 -3.19
CA TRP A 23 6.41 -8.83 -3.73
C TRP A 23 7.48 -9.03 -2.65
N THR A 24 8.67 -9.39 -3.09
CA THR A 24 9.86 -9.47 -2.24
C THR A 24 10.92 -8.52 -2.77
N VAL A 25 11.53 -7.74 -1.88
CA VAL A 25 12.62 -6.80 -2.19
C VAL A 25 13.87 -7.21 -1.43
N VAL A 26 15.01 -7.14 -2.12
CA VAL A 26 16.34 -7.18 -1.49
C VAL A 26 17.03 -5.83 -1.68
N ASP A 27 17.41 -5.19 -0.58
CA ASP A 27 18.09 -3.89 -0.61
C ASP A 27 19.60 -4.00 -0.88
N ASN A 28 20.32 -2.87 -0.82
CA ASN A 28 21.76 -2.88 -1.12
C ASN A 28 22.64 -3.47 0.01
N GLN A 29 22.09 -3.63 1.21
CA GLN A 29 22.69 -4.23 2.40
C GLN A 29 22.32 -5.71 2.54
N GLY A 30 21.56 -6.26 1.59
CA GLY A 30 21.09 -7.64 1.61
C GLY A 30 19.85 -7.86 2.48
N GLN A 31 19.20 -6.81 2.98
CA GLN A 31 17.98 -6.96 3.77
C GLN A 31 16.83 -7.38 2.86
N THR A 32 16.06 -8.37 3.31
CA THR A 32 14.91 -8.91 2.59
C THR A 32 13.62 -8.41 3.21
N THR A 33 12.74 -7.82 2.40
CA THR A 33 11.38 -7.42 2.79
C THR A 33 10.39 -8.17 1.93
N GLN A 34 9.45 -8.87 2.56
CA GLN A 34 8.34 -9.54 1.88
C GLN A 34 7.02 -8.85 2.23
N VAL A 35 6.24 -8.52 1.21
CA VAL A 35 4.89 -7.98 1.33
C VAL A 35 3.92 -8.98 0.75
N GLN A 36 2.89 -9.36 1.52
CA GLN A 36 1.78 -10.19 1.06
C GLN A 36 0.48 -9.38 1.13
N LEU A 37 -0.29 -9.42 0.04
CA LEU A 37 -1.57 -8.75 -0.08
C LEU A 37 -2.71 -9.73 0.18
N THR A 38 -3.64 -9.36 1.05
CA THR A 38 -4.87 -10.12 1.31
C THR A 38 -6.09 -9.21 1.13
N GLY A 39 -7.26 -9.79 0.89
CA GLY A 39 -8.51 -9.01 0.74
C GLY A 39 -8.54 -8.07 -0.47
N VAL A 40 -7.75 -8.34 -1.52
CA VAL A 40 -7.65 -7.50 -2.71
C VAL A 40 -9.01 -7.39 -3.41
N LYS A 41 -9.46 -6.15 -3.61
CA LYS A 41 -10.66 -5.76 -4.35
C LYS A 41 -10.26 -5.06 -5.64
N PHE A 42 -10.92 -5.39 -6.74
CA PHE A 42 -10.67 -4.79 -8.05
C PHE A 42 -11.72 -3.74 -8.35
N ASN A 43 -11.28 -2.56 -8.81
CA ASN A 43 -12.13 -1.46 -9.23
C ASN A 43 -13.24 -1.02 -8.23
N PRO A 44 -13.05 -1.06 -6.90
CA PRO A 44 -14.03 -0.46 -5.99
C PRO A 44 -14.02 1.07 -6.15
N ALA A 45 -15.14 1.71 -5.85
CA ALA A 45 -15.13 3.16 -5.64
C ALA A 45 -14.27 3.50 -4.41
N VAL A 46 -13.31 4.40 -4.58
CA VAL A 46 -12.45 4.93 -3.51
C VAL A 46 -12.63 6.45 -3.50
N SER A 47 -12.94 7.02 -2.35
CA SER A 47 -13.11 8.48 -2.23
C SER A 47 -11.75 9.20 -2.28
N ASP A 48 -11.72 10.41 -2.82
CA ASP A 48 -10.50 11.24 -2.84
C ASP A 48 -9.93 11.49 -1.43
N GLY A 49 -10.82 11.50 -0.41
CA GLY A 49 -10.44 11.59 0.99
C GLY A 49 -9.55 10.45 1.48
N ALA A 50 -9.60 9.26 0.86
CA ALA A 50 -8.74 8.12 1.21
C ALA A 50 -7.24 8.39 0.93
N PHE A 51 -6.94 9.35 0.05
CA PHE A 51 -5.58 9.77 -0.28
C PHE A 51 -5.17 11.08 0.43
N ARG A 52 -6.00 11.60 1.34
CA ARG A 52 -5.72 12.81 2.10
C ARG A 52 -5.28 12.47 3.52
N TYR A 53 -4.05 12.87 3.88
CA TYR A 53 -3.61 12.84 5.28
C TYR A 53 -3.99 14.12 6.01
N ARG A 54 -4.71 14.01 7.12
CA ARG A 54 -5.03 15.12 8.03
C ARG A 54 -4.22 14.94 9.31
N ASP A 55 -3.21 15.78 9.51
CA ASP A 55 -2.38 15.74 10.71
C ASP A 55 -3.23 15.95 11.97
N PRO A 56 -3.30 14.97 12.89
CA PRO A 56 -4.11 15.08 14.09
C PRO A 56 -3.62 16.17 15.05
N ARG A 57 -2.35 16.60 14.94
CA ARG A 57 -1.77 17.66 15.79
C ARG A 57 -2.37 19.05 15.51
N GLY A 58 -2.91 19.27 14.32
CA GLY A 58 -3.62 20.51 13.98
C GLY A 58 -5.03 20.60 14.56
N ALA A 59 -5.59 19.51 15.10
CA ALA A 59 -6.91 19.50 15.72
C ALA A 59 -6.91 20.01 17.18
N GLY A 60 -5.72 20.23 17.77
CA GLY A 60 -5.56 20.53 19.20
C GLY A 60 -4.77 21.79 19.54
N VAL A 61 -4.62 22.76 18.64
CA VAL A 61 -4.02 24.06 18.99
C VAL A 61 -5.13 25.06 19.31
N GLY A 62 -5.74 24.88 20.48
CA GLY A 62 -6.39 26.02 21.16
C GLY A 62 -5.33 27.08 21.52
N PRO A 63 -5.71 28.34 21.74
CA PRO A 63 -4.74 29.41 21.97
C PRO A 63 -3.89 29.08 23.19
N ARG A 64 -2.57 29.05 23.04
CA ARG A 64 -1.66 29.10 24.18
C ARG A 64 -1.70 30.52 24.74
N GLY A 65 -2.67 30.76 25.63
CA GLY A 65 -2.75 31.93 26.47
C GLY A 65 -1.60 31.93 27.49
N ARG A 66 -0.92 33.06 27.54
CA ARG A 66 0.13 33.48 28.48
C ARG A 66 -0.28 33.36 29.93
#